data_AF-A0A378L3N0-F1
#
_entry.id   AF-A0A378L3N0-F1
#
_cell.length_a   1.000
_cell.length_b   1.000
_cell.length_c   1.000
_cell.angle_alpha   90.00
_cell.angle_beta   90.00
_cell.angle_gamma   90.00
#
_symmetry.space_group_name_H-M   'P 1'
#
loop_
_entity.id
_entity.type
_entity.pdbx_description
1 polymer ?
#
loop_
_entity_poly.entity_id
_entity_poly.type
_entity_poly.pdbx_seq_one_letter_code
_entity_poly.pdbx_strand_id
1 'polypeptide(L)'
;MMIRLSKIVLVAAVAFYCLLTAFGNITDFSSNLPAVEKALSMKDIFPGSKITYRAITNPELQHAAYIGIITLETLTTLLCALGAWKLFRARKKEASVFNHAKNWSVAGLTLGFLTWQVVFMSIGGEWFGMWMSPMLNNAITTAFHIFIMILAVLIYLVIKDE
;
A
#
# COMPACT_ATOMS: atom_id res chain seq x y z
N MET A 1 27.52 9.53 -4.79
CA MET A 1 27.33 8.06 -4.82
C MET A 1 26.42 7.56 -3.69
N MET A 2 26.70 7.88 -2.42
CA MET A 2 25.89 7.40 -1.29
C MET A 2 24.41 7.80 -1.34
N ILE A 3 24.09 9.02 -1.80
CA ILE A 3 22.69 9.47 -1.98
C ILE A 3 21.91 8.56 -2.94
N ARG A 4 22.52 8.17 -4.06
CA ARG A 4 21.90 7.27 -5.03
C ARG A 4 21.65 5.88 -4.44
N LEU A 5 22.64 5.35 -3.70
CA LEU A 5 22.49 4.07 -2.99
C LEU A 5 21.40 4.14 -1.91
N SER A 6 21.32 5.23 -1.15
CA SER A 6 20.27 5.47 -0.16
C SER A 6 18.88 5.39 -0.81
N LYS A 7 18.66 6.11 -1.92
CA LYS A 7 17.40 6.06 -2.69
C LYS A 7 17.07 4.62 -3.13
N ILE A 8 18.06 3.88 -3.65
CA ILE A 8 17.86 2.48 -4.07
C ILE A 8 17.43 1.61 -2.90
N VAL A 9 18.15 1.68 -1.78
CA VAL A 9 17.89 0.84 -0.60
C VAL A 9 16.52 1.16 0.01
N LEU A 10 16.13 2.44 0.08
CA LEU A 10 14.82 2.83 0.59
C LEU A 10 13.68 2.31 -0.29
N VAL A 11 13.81 2.38 -1.63
CA VAL A 11 12.81 1.78 -2.53
C VAL A 11 12.78 0.25 -2.38
N ALA A 12 13.94 -0.39 -2.25
CA ALA A 12 14.03 -1.83 -2.04
C ALA A 12 13.40 -2.26 -0.70
N ALA A 13 13.56 -1.46 0.36
CA ALA A 13 12.92 -1.71 1.64
C ALA A 13 11.39 -1.63 1.55
N VAL A 14 10.85 -0.64 0.83
CA VAL A 14 9.40 -0.57 0.56
C VAL A 14 8.93 -1.78 -0.26
N ALA A 15 9.68 -2.19 -1.28
CA ALA A 15 9.37 -3.39 -2.07
C ALA A 15 9.35 -4.65 -1.19
N PHE A 16 10.33 -4.80 -0.30
CA PHE A 16 10.41 -5.93 0.63
C PHE A 16 9.26 -5.94 1.63
N TYR A 17 8.90 -4.78 2.19
CA TYR A 17 7.74 -4.65 3.06
C TYR A 17 6.46 -5.11 2.34
N CYS A 18 6.19 -4.55 1.15
CA CYS A 18 5.00 -4.90 0.38
C CYS A 18 4.99 -6.37 -0.04
N LEU A 19 6.18 -6.96 -0.32
CA LEU A 19 6.31 -8.38 -0.63
C LEU A 19 5.84 -9.23 0.53
N LEU A 20 6.26 -8.91 1.76
CA LEU A 20 5.84 -9.66 2.95
C LEU A 20 4.34 -9.50 3.21
N THR A 21 3.78 -8.32 3.00
CA THR A 21 2.33 -8.10 3.11
C THR A 21 1.57 -8.94 2.09
N ALA A 22 1.93 -8.86 0.81
CA ALA A 22 1.29 -9.64 -0.26
C ALA A 22 1.47 -11.15 -0.02
N PHE A 23 2.67 -11.59 0.34
CA PHE A 23 2.97 -12.98 0.64
C PHE A 23 2.10 -13.50 1.78
N GLY A 24 2.04 -12.78 2.91
CA GLY A 24 1.21 -13.15 4.04
C GLY A 24 -0.28 -13.24 3.66
N ASN A 25 -0.79 -12.27 2.92
CA ASN A 25 -2.18 -12.28 2.46
C ASN A 25 -2.49 -13.42 1.46
N ILE A 26 -1.51 -13.84 0.65
CA ILE A 26 -1.66 -14.97 -0.28
C ILE A 26 -1.59 -16.31 0.47
N THR A 27 -0.62 -16.48 1.35
CA THR A 27 -0.36 -17.78 2.01
C THR A 27 -1.27 -18.02 3.21
N ASP A 28 -1.74 -16.96 3.86
CA ASP A 28 -2.62 -17.00 5.03
C ASP A 28 -3.94 -16.24 4.75
N PHE A 29 -4.53 -16.57 3.60
CA PHE A 29 -5.72 -15.91 3.06
C PHE A 29 -6.91 -15.96 4.01
N SER A 30 -7.17 -17.14 4.61
CA SER A 30 -8.31 -17.36 5.51
C SER A 30 -8.22 -16.61 6.84
N SER A 31 -7.02 -16.26 7.28
CA SER A 31 -6.84 -15.51 8.54
C SER A 31 -7.09 -14.02 8.37
N ASN A 32 -6.91 -13.49 7.16
CA ASN A 32 -6.99 -12.06 6.86
C ASN A 32 -8.31 -11.64 6.18
N LEU A 33 -8.91 -12.53 5.37
CA LEU A 33 -10.23 -12.29 4.76
C LEU A 33 -11.32 -11.84 5.76
N PRO A 34 -11.44 -12.42 6.98
CA PRO A 34 -12.48 -12.01 7.93
C PRO A 34 -12.41 -10.53 8.34
N ALA A 35 -11.21 -9.91 8.30
CA ALA A 35 -11.08 -8.47 8.56
C ALA A 35 -11.74 -7.63 7.45
N VAL A 36 -11.59 -8.05 6.18
CA VAL A 36 -12.23 -7.41 5.03
C VAL A 36 -13.74 -7.62 5.05
N GLU A 37 -14.20 -8.84 5.31
CA GLU A 37 -15.64 -9.14 5.46
C GLU A 37 -16.28 -8.32 6.57
N LYS A 38 -15.59 -8.17 7.71
CA LYS A 38 -16.06 -7.33 8.83
C LYS A 38 -16.14 -5.87 8.44
N ALA A 39 -15.11 -5.33 7.78
CA ALA A 39 -15.10 -3.94 7.31
C ALA A 39 -16.27 -3.70 6.34
N LEU A 40 -16.41 -4.53 5.32
CA LEU A 40 -17.40 -4.37 4.27
C LEU A 40 -18.83 -4.59 4.77
N SER A 41 -19.05 -5.53 5.69
CA SER A 41 -20.38 -5.79 6.25
C SER A 41 -20.86 -4.73 7.24
N MET A 42 -19.95 -3.89 7.76
CA MET A 42 -20.24 -2.80 8.70
C MET A 42 -21.03 -3.24 9.94
N LYS A 43 -20.93 -4.51 10.35
CA LYS A 43 -21.69 -5.05 11.50
C LYS A 43 -21.13 -4.63 12.86
N ASP A 44 -19.90 -4.15 12.89
CA ASP A 44 -19.14 -3.80 14.10
C ASP A 44 -18.89 -2.28 14.20
N ILE A 45 -19.83 -1.46 13.72
CA ILE A 45 -19.78 0.02 13.87
C ILE A 45 -20.69 0.47 15.02
N PHE A 46 -20.64 1.77 15.37
CA PHE A 46 -21.43 2.29 16.48
C PHE A 46 -22.95 2.03 16.35
N PRO A 47 -23.64 1.65 17.45
CA PRO A 47 -25.08 1.48 17.45
C PRO A 47 -25.83 2.73 16.98
N GLY A 48 -26.86 2.55 16.14
CA GLY A 48 -27.65 3.66 15.60
C GLY A 48 -26.99 4.45 14.46
N SER A 49 -25.81 4.03 14.01
CA SER A 49 -25.15 4.62 12.84
C SER A 49 -26.01 4.48 11.58
N LYS A 50 -26.17 5.59 10.85
CA LYS A 50 -27.01 5.67 9.65
C LYS A 50 -26.27 5.33 8.35
N ILE A 51 -24.96 5.05 8.40
CA ILE A 51 -24.15 4.77 7.20
C ILE A 51 -24.18 3.30 6.76
N THR A 52 -24.93 2.44 7.46
CA THR A 52 -25.05 1.00 7.15
C THR A 52 -25.63 0.69 5.77
N TYR A 53 -26.26 1.67 5.09
CA TYR A 53 -26.71 1.52 3.70
C TYR A 53 -25.56 1.27 2.71
N ARG A 54 -24.31 1.53 3.11
CA ARG A 54 -23.09 1.29 2.32
C ARG A 54 -22.57 -0.15 2.42
N ALA A 55 -23.13 -0.95 3.33
CA ALA A 55 -22.63 -2.28 3.64
C ALA A 55 -22.69 -3.21 2.43
N ILE A 56 -21.63 -3.99 2.25
CA ILE A 56 -21.55 -5.06 1.26
C ILE A 56 -21.55 -6.37 2.03
N THR A 57 -22.62 -7.15 1.89
CA THR A 57 -22.80 -8.45 2.56
C THR A 57 -22.70 -9.64 1.61
N ASN A 58 -22.54 -9.39 0.31
CA ASN A 58 -22.33 -10.44 -0.69
C ASN A 58 -20.91 -11.03 -0.53
N PRO A 59 -20.76 -12.33 -0.21
CA PRO A 59 -19.44 -12.94 0.01
C PRO A 59 -18.51 -12.85 -1.19
N GLU A 60 -19.03 -13.02 -2.41
CA GLU A 60 -18.22 -12.95 -3.65
C GLU A 60 -17.61 -11.57 -3.84
N LEU A 61 -18.38 -10.50 -3.55
CA LEU A 61 -17.85 -9.13 -3.62
C LEU A 61 -16.81 -8.86 -2.53
N GLN A 62 -16.96 -9.46 -1.35
CA GLN A 62 -15.98 -9.34 -0.27
C GLN A 62 -14.67 -10.06 -0.60
N HIS A 63 -14.76 -11.27 -1.19
CA HIS A 63 -13.61 -12.00 -1.69
C HIS A 63 -12.91 -11.25 -2.83
N ALA A 64 -13.68 -10.71 -3.79
CA ALA A 64 -13.14 -9.91 -4.88
C ALA A 64 -12.43 -8.65 -4.38
N ALA A 65 -12.99 -7.96 -3.38
CA ALA A 65 -12.35 -6.82 -2.75
C ALA A 65 -11.01 -7.20 -2.09
N TYR A 66 -10.96 -8.33 -1.39
CA TYR A 66 -9.73 -8.79 -0.76
C TYR A 66 -8.66 -9.19 -1.80
N ILE A 67 -9.04 -9.91 -2.87
CA ILE A 67 -8.16 -10.18 -4.00
C ILE A 67 -7.64 -8.88 -4.64
N GLY A 68 -8.48 -7.86 -4.73
CA GLY A 68 -8.10 -6.52 -5.18
C GLY A 68 -6.99 -5.89 -4.33
N ILE A 69 -7.10 -5.98 -3.00
CA ILE A 69 -6.07 -5.51 -2.06
C ILE A 69 -4.75 -6.24 -2.31
N ILE A 70 -4.78 -7.58 -2.37
CA ILE A 70 -3.59 -8.41 -2.62
C ILE A 70 -2.94 -8.06 -3.96
N THR A 71 -3.75 -7.81 -4.98
CA THR A 71 -3.29 -7.42 -6.32
C THR A 71 -2.53 -6.09 -6.26
N LEU A 72 -3.07 -5.09 -5.56
CA LEU A 72 -2.41 -3.79 -5.40
C LEU A 72 -1.10 -3.88 -4.63
N GLU A 73 -1.06 -4.67 -3.55
CA GLU A 73 0.16 -4.94 -2.78
C GLU A 73 1.23 -5.64 -3.63
N THR A 74 0.81 -6.63 -4.44
CA THR A 74 1.68 -7.37 -5.34
C THR A 74 2.23 -6.47 -6.45
N LEU A 75 1.38 -5.65 -7.08
CA LEU A 75 1.82 -4.71 -8.12
C LEU A 75 2.78 -3.66 -7.55
N THR A 76 2.51 -3.14 -6.36
CA THR A 76 3.40 -2.22 -5.65
C THR A 76 4.78 -2.85 -5.42
N THR A 77 4.80 -4.10 -4.95
CA THR A 77 6.02 -4.90 -4.77
C THR A 77 6.82 -5.00 -6.06
N LEU A 78 6.17 -5.44 -7.16
CA LEU A 78 6.82 -5.67 -8.44
C LEU A 78 7.39 -4.38 -9.04
N LEU A 79 6.61 -3.29 -9.00
CA LEU A 79 7.04 -1.99 -9.53
C LEU A 79 8.21 -1.40 -8.72
N CYS A 80 8.14 -1.45 -7.38
CA CYS A 80 9.22 -0.98 -6.52
C CYS A 80 10.49 -1.84 -6.69
N ALA A 81 10.36 -3.17 -6.78
CA ALA A 81 11.49 -4.07 -7.01
C ALA A 81 12.15 -3.81 -8.38
N LEU A 82 11.35 -3.67 -9.44
CA LEU A 82 11.84 -3.33 -10.78
C LEU A 82 12.51 -1.95 -10.80
N GLY A 83 11.93 -0.97 -10.11
CA GLY A 83 12.48 0.36 -9.94
C GLY A 83 13.82 0.35 -9.21
N ALA A 84 13.92 -0.34 -8.07
CA ALA A 84 15.17 -0.50 -7.32
C ALA A 84 16.26 -1.17 -8.17
N TRP A 85 15.91 -2.20 -8.94
CA TRP A 85 16.84 -2.86 -9.86
C TRP A 85 17.33 -1.92 -10.97
N LYS A 86 16.42 -1.17 -11.61
CA LYS A 86 16.80 -0.19 -12.65
C LYS A 86 17.68 0.92 -12.09
N LEU A 87 17.35 1.47 -10.92
CA LEU A 87 18.18 2.47 -10.24
C LEU A 87 19.56 1.90 -9.91
N PHE A 88 19.64 0.65 -9.43
CA PHE A 88 20.91 0.00 -9.16
C PHE A 88 21.76 -0.14 -10.43
N ARG A 89 21.17 -0.53 -11.57
CA ARG A 89 21.88 -0.58 -12.86
C ARG A 89 22.36 0.81 -13.32
N ALA A 90 21.60 1.86 -13.05
CA ALA A 90 21.92 3.23 -13.42
C ALA A 90 22.83 3.97 -12.41
N ARG A 91 23.17 3.37 -11.25
CA ARG A 91 23.83 4.07 -10.13
C ARG A 91 25.13 4.81 -10.47
N LYS A 92 25.91 4.27 -11.41
CA LYS A 92 27.19 4.85 -11.89
C LYS A 92 27.06 5.61 -13.23
N LYS A 93 25.84 5.75 -13.76
CA LYS A 93 25.57 6.47 -15.01
C LYS A 93 25.42 7.97 -14.74
N GLU A 94 25.32 8.75 -15.82
CA GLU A 94 25.02 10.18 -15.74
C GLU A 94 23.74 10.46 -14.96
N ALA A 95 23.67 11.65 -14.37
CA ALA A 95 22.54 12.08 -13.55
C ALA A 95 21.22 12.08 -14.33
N SER A 96 21.23 12.50 -15.60
CA SER A 96 20.09 12.45 -16.52
C SER A 96 19.49 11.03 -16.60
N VAL A 97 20.35 10.02 -16.80
CA VAL A 97 19.97 8.61 -16.90
C VAL A 97 19.45 8.07 -15.58
N PHE A 98 20.09 8.41 -14.45
CA PHE A 98 19.63 8.00 -13.13
C PHE A 98 18.27 8.60 -12.79
N ASN A 99 18.07 9.89 -13.07
CA ASN A 99 16.78 10.57 -12.85
C ASN A 99 15.67 9.94 -13.68
N HIS A 100 15.92 9.58 -14.94
CA HIS A 100 14.94 8.88 -15.77
C HIS A 100 14.61 7.47 -15.25
N ALA A 101 15.60 6.76 -14.70
CA ALA A 101 15.40 5.42 -14.14
C ALA A 101 14.45 5.39 -12.93
N LYS A 102 14.19 6.53 -12.27
CA LYS A 102 13.28 6.66 -11.13
C LYS A 102 11.81 6.38 -11.47
N ASN A 103 11.39 6.51 -12.73
CA ASN A 103 9.97 6.43 -13.13
C ASN A 103 9.26 5.17 -12.63
N TRP A 104 9.95 4.02 -12.64
CA TRP A 104 9.39 2.75 -12.14
C TRP A 104 9.19 2.77 -10.63
N SER A 105 10.17 3.30 -9.89
CA SER A 105 10.06 3.48 -8.45
C SER A 105 8.99 4.50 -8.08
N VAL A 106 8.85 5.59 -8.84
CA VAL A 106 7.77 6.56 -8.66
C VAL A 106 6.41 5.90 -8.86
N ALA A 107 6.21 5.15 -9.93
CA ALA A 107 4.97 4.43 -10.18
C ALA A 107 4.63 3.44 -9.04
N GLY A 108 5.62 2.66 -8.59
CA GLY A 108 5.43 1.71 -7.48
C GLY A 108 5.10 2.40 -6.16
N LEU A 109 5.85 3.43 -5.78
CA LEU A 109 5.60 4.18 -4.55
C LEU A 109 4.26 4.92 -4.58
N THR A 110 3.87 5.49 -5.72
CA THR A 110 2.55 6.11 -5.88
C THR A 110 1.44 5.07 -5.74
N LEU A 111 1.56 3.90 -6.36
CA LEU A 111 0.58 2.83 -6.21
C LEU A 111 0.48 2.34 -4.75
N GLY A 112 1.62 2.18 -4.08
CA GLY A 112 1.66 1.86 -2.66
C GLY A 112 0.94 2.91 -1.83
N PHE A 113 1.25 4.20 -2.02
CA PHE A 113 0.56 5.29 -1.35
C PHE A 113 -0.96 5.19 -1.55
N LEU A 114 -1.43 5.01 -2.78
CA LEU A 114 -2.86 4.88 -3.08
C LEU A 114 -3.48 3.64 -2.44
N THR A 115 -2.73 2.53 -2.34
CA THR A 115 -3.19 1.31 -1.68
C THR A 115 -3.52 1.60 -0.22
N TRP A 116 -2.57 2.11 0.57
CA TRP A 116 -2.81 2.34 2.00
C TRP A 116 -3.65 3.58 2.29
N GLN A 117 -3.49 4.67 1.53
CA GLN A 117 -4.26 5.89 1.77
C GLN A 117 -5.69 5.78 1.22
N VAL A 118 -5.89 5.34 -0.01
CA VAL A 118 -7.24 5.32 -0.60
C VAL A 118 -8.00 4.09 -0.14
N VAL A 119 -7.42 2.89 -0.25
CA VAL A 119 -8.16 1.66 0.05
C VAL A 119 -8.40 1.51 1.55
N PHE A 120 -7.38 1.71 2.39
CA PHE A 120 -7.55 1.51 3.84
C PHE A 120 -8.08 2.75 4.57
N MET A 121 -7.55 3.95 4.32
CA MET A 121 -8.03 5.14 5.05
C MET A 121 -9.35 5.69 4.48
N SER A 122 -9.39 5.95 3.17
CA SER A 122 -10.55 6.63 2.57
C SER A 122 -11.73 5.68 2.40
N ILE A 123 -11.51 4.50 1.84
CA ILE A 123 -12.57 3.50 1.61
C ILE A 123 -12.83 2.72 2.92
N GLY A 124 -11.83 2.06 3.49
CA GLY A 124 -12.01 1.31 4.74
C GLY A 124 -12.41 2.19 5.93
N GLY A 125 -11.59 3.21 6.21
CA GLY A 125 -11.79 4.14 7.33
C GLY A 125 -13.09 4.93 7.21
N GLU A 126 -13.21 5.77 6.19
CA GLU A 126 -14.33 6.73 6.11
C GLU A 126 -15.59 6.17 5.44
N TRP A 127 -15.46 5.45 4.33
CA TRP A 127 -16.65 4.92 3.66
C TRP A 127 -17.31 3.80 4.46
N PHE A 128 -16.52 2.82 4.92
CA PHE A 128 -16.98 1.67 5.71
C PHE A 128 -16.93 1.86 7.23
N GLY A 129 -16.41 2.99 7.73
CA GLY A 129 -16.47 3.31 9.16
C GLY A 129 -15.55 2.44 10.02
N MET A 130 -14.42 1.94 9.50
CA MET A 130 -13.49 1.10 10.28
C MET A 130 -13.02 1.78 11.58
N TRP A 131 -13.00 3.11 11.65
CA TRP A 131 -12.61 3.85 12.85
C TRP A 131 -13.62 3.70 14.00
N MET A 132 -14.87 3.32 13.68
CA MET A 132 -15.91 3.01 14.67
C MET A 132 -15.78 1.60 15.25
N SER A 133 -15.05 0.70 14.58
CA SER A 133 -14.88 -0.69 15.02
C SER A 133 -13.67 -0.82 15.94
N PRO A 134 -13.84 -1.33 17.18
CA PRO A 134 -12.73 -1.57 18.09
C PRO A 134 -11.68 -2.52 17.52
N MET A 135 -12.10 -3.47 16.66
CA MET A 135 -11.21 -4.45 16.06
C MET A 135 -10.44 -3.91 14.85
N LEU A 136 -11.03 -2.97 14.10
CA LEU A 136 -10.46 -2.49 12.84
C LEU A 136 -9.78 -1.13 12.96
N ASN A 137 -10.02 -0.37 14.03
CA ASN A 137 -9.44 0.97 14.19
C ASN A 137 -7.91 0.98 14.14
N ASN A 138 -7.26 -0.06 14.69
CA ASN A 138 -5.79 -0.18 14.63
C ASN A 138 -5.24 -0.33 13.21
N ALA A 139 -6.03 -0.89 12.28
CA ALA A 139 -5.62 -1.03 10.88
C ALA A 139 -5.50 0.34 10.19
N ILE A 140 -6.30 1.33 10.60
CA ILE A 140 -6.24 2.71 10.08
C ILE A 140 -4.93 3.37 10.53
N THR A 141 -4.58 3.27 11.80
CA THR A 141 -3.31 3.79 12.32
C THR A 141 -2.11 3.16 11.62
N THR A 142 -2.14 1.83 11.41
CA THR A 142 -1.11 1.13 10.66
C THR A 142 -1.04 1.59 9.21
N ALA A 143 -2.19 1.74 8.54
CA ALA A 143 -2.24 2.26 7.17
C ALA A 143 -1.66 3.69 7.08
N PHE A 144 -1.92 4.53 8.07
CA PHE A 144 -1.34 5.87 8.18
C PHE A 144 0.19 5.85 8.21
N HIS A 145 0.77 5.03 9.09
CA HIS A 145 2.23 4.89 9.16
C HIS A 145 2.83 4.43 7.83
N ILE A 146 2.18 3.49 7.14
CA ILE A 146 2.68 2.94 5.87
C ILE A 146 2.62 3.99 4.77
N PHE A 147 1.47 4.63 4.55
CA PHE A 147 1.37 5.58 3.43
C PHE A 147 2.25 6.82 3.65
N ILE A 148 2.42 7.28 4.89
CA ILE A 148 3.32 8.40 5.20
C ILE A 148 4.79 8.01 4.96
N MET A 149 5.21 6.81 5.37
CA MET A 149 6.54 6.30 5.08
C MET A 149 6.77 6.23 3.56
N ILE A 150 5.82 5.68 2.80
CA ILE A 150 5.91 5.59 1.34
C ILE A 150 5.97 6.99 0.70
N LEU A 151 5.16 7.94 1.18
CA LEU A 151 5.18 9.32 0.70
C LEU A 151 6.52 10.00 0.97
N ALA A 152 7.11 9.80 2.16
CA ALA A 152 8.42 10.34 2.49
C ALA A 152 9.52 9.78 1.57
N VAL A 153 9.50 8.46 1.30
CA VAL A 153 10.43 7.83 0.34
C VAL A 153 10.22 8.36 -1.07
N LEU A 154 8.97 8.57 -1.49
CA LEU A 154 8.64 9.16 -2.79
C LEU A 154 9.19 10.57 -2.94
N ILE A 155 8.96 11.44 -1.95
CA ILE A 155 9.47 12.81 -1.92
C ILE A 155 11.01 12.79 -1.98
N TYR A 156 11.67 11.97 -1.17
CA TYR A 156 13.12 11.85 -1.18
C TYR A 156 13.67 11.36 -2.53
N LEU A 157 13.00 10.40 -3.15
CA LEU A 157 13.40 9.82 -4.43
C LEU A 157 13.34 10.85 -5.56
N VAL A 158 12.26 11.64 -5.65
CA VAL A 158 12.03 12.57 -6.78
C VAL A 158 12.94 13.79 -6.77
N ILE A 159 13.58 14.11 -5.63
CA ILE A 159 14.64 15.12 -5.58
C ILE A 159 15.70 14.76 -6.63
N LYS A 160 15.98 15.69 -7.56
CA LYS A 160 16.88 15.47 -8.68
C LYS A 160 18.29 15.15 -8.19
N ASP A 161 18.92 14.18 -8.82
CA ASP A 161 20.36 13.94 -8.65
C ASP A 161 21.12 14.79 -9.67
N GLU A 162 22.28 15.29 -9.24
CA GLU A 162 23.30 15.95 -10.08
C GLU A 162 24.43 14.99 -10.46
#